data_AF-A0AAU0P9D4-F1
#
_entry.id   AF-A0AAU0P9D4-F1
#
_cell.length_a   1.000
_cell.length_b   1.000
_cell.length_c   1.000
_cell.angle_alpha   90.00
_cell.angle_beta   90.00
_cell.angle_gamma   90.00
#
_symmetry.space_group_name_H-M   'P 1'
#
loop_
_entity.id
_entity.type
_entity.pdbx_description
1 polymer ?
#
loop_
_entity_poly.entity_id
_entity_poly.type
_entity_poly.pdbx_seq_one_letter_code
_entity_poly.pdbx_strand_id
1 'polypeptide(L)' 'MKLTQQDKARLLGIDARTLRNWRKEKTYLYDIIEKGFAFEEFIKTAQEKIDDLKKLEDSLKKNKLK' A
#
# COMPACT_ATOMS: atom_id res chain seq x y z
N MET A 1 -6.06 -2.12 -0.62
CA MET A 1 -6.27 -1.75 -2.05
C MET A 1 -4.96 -1.19 -2.58
N LYS A 2 -4.48 -1.75 -3.70
CA LYS A 2 -3.24 -1.32 -4.36
C LYS A 2 -3.47 -0.01 -5.11
N LEU A 3 -2.52 0.93 -4.99
CA LEU A 3 -2.59 2.22 -5.68
C LEU A 3 -2.42 2.03 -7.19
N THR A 4 -3.27 2.70 -7.98
CA THR A 4 -3.11 2.76 -9.43
C THR A 4 -1.97 3.71 -9.82
N GLN A 5 -1.52 3.66 -11.07
CA GLN A 5 -0.56 4.65 -11.61
C GLN A 5 -1.07 6.09 -11.47
N GLN A 6 -2.39 6.31 -11.60
CA GLN A 6 -2.98 7.63 -11.43
C GLN A 6 -2.96 8.08 -9.98
N ASP A 7 -3.22 7.19 -9.03
CA ASP A 7 -3.18 7.53 -7.60
C ASP A 7 -1.76 7.85 -7.15
N LYS A 8 -0.78 7.06 -7.58
CA LYS A 8 0.65 7.34 -7.35
C LYS A 8 1.05 8.70 -7.92
N ALA A 9 0.63 9.02 -9.14
CA ALA A 9 0.90 10.31 -9.76
C ALA A 9 0.27 11.48 -9.01
N ARG A 10 -0.99 11.33 -8.54
CA ARG A 10 -1.66 12.33 -7.69
C ARG A 10 -0.92 12.56 -6.38
N LEU A 11 -0.45 11.51 -5.71
CA LEU A 11 0.33 11.61 -4.48
C LEU A 11 1.66 12.36 -4.69
N LEU A 12 2.27 12.19 -5.86
CA LEU A 12 3.51 12.88 -6.26
C LEU A 12 3.27 14.30 -6.80
N GLY A 13 2.02 14.74 -6.95
CA GLY A 13 1.68 16.05 -7.52
C GLY A 13 2.03 16.18 -9.01
N ILE A 14 2.05 15.07 -9.75
CA ILE A 14 2.40 15.04 -11.17
C ILE A 14 1.31 14.38 -12.01
N ASP A 15 1.40 14.57 -13.32
CA ASP A 15 0.55 13.89 -14.28
C ASP A 15 0.94 12.41 -14.42
N ALA A 16 -0.03 11.53 -14.67
CA ALA A 16 0.23 10.09 -14.84
C ALA A 16 1.14 9.80 -16.04
N ARG A 17 1.09 10.66 -17.07
CA ARG A 17 2.00 10.61 -18.22
C ARG A 17 3.46 10.85 -17.80
N THR A 18 3.69 11.78 -16.88
CA THR A 18 5.03 12.11 -16.36
C THR A 18 5.61 10.91 -15.63
N LEU A 19 4.83 10.28 -14.74
CA LEU A 19 5.26 9.07 -14.03
C LEU A 19 5.59 7.92 -15.01
N ARG A 20 4.78 7.76 -16.08
CA ARG A 20 5.04 6.77 -17.14
C ARG A 20 6.34 7.05 -17.90
N ASN A 21 6.64 8.31 -18.19
CA ASN A 21 7.87 8.69 -18.90
C ASN A 21 9.11 8.44 -18.03
N TRP A 22 9.03 8.67 -16.71
CA TRP A 22 10.13 8.41 -15.78
C TRP A 22 10.57 6.95 -15.76
N ARG A 23 9.67 6.00 -16.05
CA ARG A 23 10.03 4.59 -16.23
C ARG A 23 11.12 4.37 -17.30
N LYS A 24 11.24 5.25 -18.28
CA LYS A 24 12.24 5.18 -19.36
C LYS A 24 13.36 6.21 -19.20
N GLU A 25 13.00 7.44 -18.83
CA GLU A 25 13.92 8.58 -18.84
C GLU A 25 14.61 8.83 -17.49
N LYS A 26 14.02 8.33 -16.40
CA LYS A 26 14.51 8.51 -15.02
C LYS A 26 14.39 7.19 -14.24
N THR A 27 14.94 6.13 -14.82
CA THR A 27 14.79 4.74 -14.34
C THR A 27 15.12 4.57 -12.86
N TYR A 28 16.23 5.17 -12.39
CA TYR A 28 16.64 5.09 -10.99
C TYR A 28 15.65 5.77 -10.03
N LEU A 29 15.16 6.97 -10.39
CA LEU A 29 14.15 7.67 -9.60
C LEU A 29 12.83 6.90 -9.56
N TYR A 30 12.40 6.38 -10.72
CA TYR A 30 11.19 5.57 -10.82
C TYR A 30 11.27 4.32 -9.93
N ASP A 31 12.42 3.63 -9.90
CA ASP A 31 12.63 2.45 -9.06
C ASP A 31 12.54 2.77 -7.55
N ILE A 32 13.15 3.87 -7.11
CA ILE A 32 13.05 4.34 -5.70
C ILE A 32 11.59 4.60 -5.32
N ILE A 33 10.85 5.32 -6.18
CA ILE A 33 9.45 5.67 -5.94
C ILE A 33 8.57 4.42 -5.86
N GLU A 34 8.73 3.48 -6.81
CA GLU A 34 7.93 2.25 -6.82
C GLU A 34 8.22 1.36 -5.60
N LYS A 35 9.49 1.30 -5.15
CA LYS A 35 9.85 0.62 -3.89
C LYS A 35 9.20 1.27 -2.68
N GLY A 36 9.15 2.60 -2.62
CA GLY A 36 8.46 3.34 -1.56
C GLY A 36 6.97 2.97 -1.49
N PHE A 37 6.26 3.01 -2.62
CA PHE A 37 4.85 2.62 -2.66
C PHE A 37 4.61 1.15 -2.31
N ALA A 38 5.49 0.24 -2.74
CA ALA A 38 5.40 -1.18 -2.39
C ALA A 38 5.60 -1.40 -0.89
N PHE A 39 6.50 -0.64 -0.26
CA PHE A 39 6.71 -0.68 1.18
C PHE A 39 5.47 -0.20 1.95
N GLU A 40 4.87 0.93 1.56
CA GLU A 40 3.63 1.43 2.18
C GLU A 40 2.47 0.44 2.05
N GLU A 41 2.31 -0.18 0.87
CA GLU A 41 1.30 -1.22 0.63
C GLU A 41 1.51 -2.41 1.59
N PHE A 42 2.75 -2.85 1.76
CA PHE A 42 3.09 -3.96 2.65
C PHE A 42 2.75 -3.63 4.12
N ILE A 43 3.12 -2.46 4.61
CA ILE A 43 2.81 -2.03 5.99
C ILE A 43 1.30 -2.00 6.21
N LYS A 44 0.54 -1.45 5.27
CA LYS A 44 -0.93 -1.40 5.36
C LYS A 44 -1.54 -2.80 5.44
N THR A 45 -1.14 -3.70 4.55
CA THR A 45 -1.65 -5.08 4.55
C THR A 45 -1.24 -5.84 5.81
N ALA A 46 -0.04 -5.61 6.34
CA ALA A 46 0.38 -6.20 7.61
C ALA A 46 -0.52 -5.73 8.76
N GLN A 47 -0.84 -4.43 8.82
CA GLN A 47 -1.73 -3.87 9.82
C GLN A 47 -3.15 -4.43 9.71
N GLU A 48 -3.71 -4.50 8.50
CA GLU A 48 -5.04 -5.08 8.24
C GLU A 48 -5.11 -6.53 8.78
N LYS A 49 -4.08 -7.35 8.52
CA LYS A 49 -4.00 -8.72 9.04
C LYS A 49 -3.92 -8.78 10.56
N ILE A 50 -3.13 -7.90 11.18
CA ILE A 50 -3.04 -7.82 12.65
C ILE A 50 -4.40 -7.47 13.24
N ASP A 51 -5.12 -6.53 12.64
CA ASP A 51 -6.43 -6.11 13.13
C ASP A 51 -7.48 -7.22 12.97
N ASP A 52 -7.43 -7.99 11.89
CA ASP A 52 -8.30 -9.15 11.70
C ASP A 52 -8.00 -10.28 12.71
N LEU A 53 -6.73 -10.50 13.06
CA LEU A 53 -6.36 -11.43 14.13
C LEU A 53 -6.90 -11.00 15.50
N LYS A 54 -6.84 -9.70 15.82
CA LYS A 54 -7.43 -9.17 17.06
C LYS A 54 -8.94 -9.38 17.13
N LYS A 55 -9.65 -9.11 16.04
CA LYS A 55 -11.11 -9.37 15.96
C LYS A 55 -11.44 -10.84 16.18
N LEU A 56 -10.63 -11.74 15.61
CA LEU A 56 -10.78 -13.18 15.83
C LEU A 56 -10.57 -13.54 17.30
N GLU A 57 -9.50 -13.05 17.93
CA GLU A 57 -9.23 -13.27 19.35
C GLU A 57 -10.39 -12.81 20.23
N ASP A 58 -10.94 -11.63 19.98
CA ASP A 58 -12.09 -11.08 20.70
C ASP A 58 -13.36 -11.93 20.51
N SER A 59 -13.59 -12.43 19.30
CA SER A 59 -14.74 -13.32 19.02
C SER A 59 -14.63 -14.64 19.79
N LEU A 60 -13.41 -15.20 19.90
CA LEU A 60 -13.15 -16.43 20.64
C LEU A 60 -13.30 -16.24 22.15
N LYS A 61 -12.86 -15.10 22.69
CA LYS A 61 -13.07 -14.74 24.12
C LYS A 61 -14.55 -14.62 24.46
N LYS A 62 -15.34 -13.95 23.61
CA LYS A 62 -16.80 -13.83 23.80
C LYS A 62 -17.52 -15.18 23.76
N ASN A 63 -17.09 -16.09 22.90
CA ASN A 63 -17.68 -17.44 22.81
C ASN A 63 -17.32 -18.35 23.99
N LYS A 64 -16.21 -18.11 24.70
CA LYS A 64 -15.88 -18.84 25.95
C LYS A 64 -16.65 -18.37 27.18
N LEU A 65 -17.35 -17.24 27.09
CA LEU A 65 -18.16 -16.63 28.17
C LEU A 65 -19.66 -16.93 28.03
N LYS A 66 -20.06 -17.74 27.05
CA LYS A 66 -21.39 -18.34 26.91
C LYS A 66 -21.32 -19.83 27.23
#